data_AF-A0A016U983-F1
#
_entry.id   AF-A0A016U983-F1
#
_cell.length_a   1.000
_cell.length_b   1.000
_cell.length_c   1.000
_cell.angle_alpha   90.00
_cell.angle_beta   90.00
_cell.angle_gamma   90.00
#
_symmetry.space_group_name_H-M   'P 1'
#
loop_
_entity.id
_entity.type
_entity.pdbx_description
1 polymer ?
#
loop_
_entity_poly.entity_id
_entity_poly.type
_entity_poly.pdbx_seq_one_letter_code
_entity_poly.pdbx_strand_id
1 'polypeptide(L)'
;MVYLMNFQDDYSKELFTKAASAWEKDTCVKFKFDKEALDNMLVRDDVGKSCLFKRSRTGRGNQTMYVGCRFFGGVAHELGHAIWLDHTHKRHDRDDYLKVDWENVKRYREQYEKLTELQNENYDVPYDYGSIMHY
;
A
#
# COMPACT_ATOMS: atom_id res chain seq x y z
N MET A 1 5.94 4.22 14.48
CA MET A 1 5.01 5.22 13.90
C MET A 1 3.58 4.72 14.16
N VAL A 2 2.60 5.60 14.39
CA VAL A 2 1.21 5.21 14.71
C VAL A 2 0.26 5.75 13.65
N TYR A 3 -0.56 4.88 13.07
CA TYR A 3 -1.61 5.21 12.11
C TYR A 3 -2.98 5.03 12.76
N LEU A 4 -3.85 6.03 12.62
CA LEU A 4 -5.20 6.00 13.15
C LEU A 4 -6.18 5.57 12.05
N MET A 5 -7.10 4.67 12.38
CA MET A 5 -8.07 4.17 11.41
C MET A 5 -9.47 3.96 12.00
N ASN A 6 -10.44 3.90 11.11
CA ASN A 6 -11.83 3.53 11.39
C ASN A 6 -12.31 2.49 10.37
N PHE A 7 -13.38 1.75 10.69
CA PHE A 7 -13.92 0.67 9.87
C PHE A 7 -15.37 0.96 9.47
N GLN A 8 -15.73 0.66 8.23
CA GLN A 8 -17.11 0.73 7.77
C GLN A 8 -17.95 -0.48 8.25
N ASP A 9 -17.32 -1.65 8.34
CA ASP A 9 -17.99 -2.92 8.65
C ASP A 9 -17.03 -3.92 9.30
N ASP A 10 -17.59 -4.94 9.96
CA ASP A 10 -16.83 -5.95 10.70
C ASP A 10 -15.97 -6.84 9.79
N TYR A 11 -16.42 -7.09 8.55
CA TYR A 11 -15.66 -7.87 7.58
C TYR A 11 -14.34 -7.17 7.23
N SER A 12 -14.43 -5.87 6.94
CA SER A 12 -13.27 -5.03 6.67
C SER A 12 -12.32 -4.97 7.86
N LYS A 13 -12.87 -4.89 9.08
CA LYS A 13 -12.10 -4.91 10.31
C LYS A 13 -11.33 -6.21 10.52
N GLU A 14 -11.96 -7.36 10.32
CA GLU A 14 -11.32 -8.67 10.48
C GLU A 14 -10.14 -8.83 9.52
N LEU A 15 -10.39 -8.58 8.23
CA LEU A 15 -9.37 -8.76 7.19
C LEU A 15 -8.21 -7.79 7.36
N PHE A 16 -8.50 -6.51 7.67
CA PHE A 16 -7.48 -5.52 7.97
C PHE A 16 -6.65 -5.89 9.18
N THR A 17 -7.29 -6.29 10.29
CA THR A 17 -6.58 -6.62 11.53
C THR A 17 -5.57 -7.73 11.30
N LYS A 18 -5.93 -8.76 10.53
CA LYS A 18 -5.02 -9.86 10.17
C LYS A 18 -3.78 -9.35 9.42
N ALA A 19 -3.97 -8.49 8.42
CA ALA A 19 -2.87 -7.92 7.64
C ALA A 19 -2.01 -6.94 8.46
N ALA A 20 -2.65 -6.09 9.26
CA ALA A 20 -1.99 -5.13 10.15
C ALA A 20 -1.12 -5.85 11.18
N SER A 21 -1.61 -6.94 11.80
CA SER A 21 -0.83 -7.72 12.77
C SER A 21 0.47 -8.28 12.19
N ALA A 22 0.53 -8.61 10.89
CA ALA A 22 1.77 -9.04 10.25
C ALA A 22 2.79 -7.90 10.19
N TRP A 23 2.37 -6.71 9.75
CA TRP A 23 3.21 -5.51 9.78
C TRP A 23 3.64 -5.13 11.19
N GLU A 24 2.75 -5.17 12.17
CA GLU A 24 3.05 -4.79 13.57
C GLU A 24 3.95 -5.78 14.30
N LYS A 25 4.01 -7.04 13.84
CA LYS A 25 4.85 -8.10 14.40
C LYS A 25 6.30 -7.91 14.00
N ASP A 26 6.54 -7.62 12.73
CA ASP A 26 7.89 -7.60 12.15
C ASP A 26 8.43 -6.16 11.98
N THR A 27 7.65 -5.14 12.35
CA THR A 27 8.05 -3.72 12.31
C THR A 27 7.65 -2.94 13.57
N CYS A 28 8.12 -1.70 13.68
CA CYS A 28 7.71 -0.76 14.73
C CYS A 28 6.46 0.07 14.39
N VAL A 29 5.80 -0.20 13.26
CA VAL A 29 4.54 0.43 12.88
C VAL A 29 3.43 -0.08 13.82
N LYS A 30 2.47 0.79 14.14
CA LYS A 30 1.27 0.46 14.89
C LYS A 30 0.03 1.06 14.24
N PHE A 31 -1.06 0.31 14.23
CA PHE A 31 -2.37 0.71 13.73
C PHE A 31 -3.35 0.75 14.91
N LYS A 32 -3.99 1.91 15.15
CA LYS A 32 -4.92 2.09 16.27
C LYS A 32 -6.28 2.58 15.81
N PHE A 33 -7.32 1.93 16.30
CA PHE A 33 -8.68 2.35 16.03
C PHE A 33 -8.98 3.68 16.75
N ASP A 34 -9.42 4.67 15.99
CA ASP A 34 -9.90 5.95 16.51
C ASP A 34 -10.95 6.54 15.54
N LYS A 35 -12.21 6.52 15.97
CA LYS A 35 -13.35 7.03 15.19
C LYS A 35 -13.44 8.56 15.20
N GLU A 36 -12.76 9.24 16.13
CA GLU A 36 -12.85 10.69 16.36
C GLU A 36 -11.62 11.44 15.82
N ALA A 37 -10.57 10.71 15.45
CA ALA A 37 -9.38 11.24 14.81
C ALA A 37 -9.71 12.00 13.51
N LEU A 38 -9.24 13.25 13.42
CA LEU A 38 -9.38 14.11 12.25
C LEU A 38 -8.58 13.62 11.05
N ASP A 39 -7.38 13.10 11.31
CA ASP A 39 -6.51 12.45 10.33
C ASP A 39 -6.61 10.94 10.55
N ASN A 40 -7.57 10.29 9.86
CA ASN A 40 -7.73 8.85 9.92
C ASN A 40 -7.82 8.19 8.54
N MET A 41 -7.57 6.89 8.53
CA MET A 41 -7.84 6.02 7.40
C MET A 41 -9.17 5.30 7.60
N LEU A 42 -10.12 5.51 6.69
CA LEU A 42 -11.34 4.73 6.63
C LEU A 42 -11.10 3.43 5.85
N VAL A 43 -11.27 2.29 6.51
CA VAL A 43 -11.14 0.96 5.91
C VAL A 43 -12.52 0.40 5.59
N ARG A 44 -12.73 -0.03 4.34
CA ARG A 44 -14.06 -0.45 3.84
C ARG A 44 -13.99 -1.45 2.69
N ASP A 45 -15.03 -2.27 2.55
CA ASP A 45 -15.29 -3.06 1.34
C ASP A 45 -16.24 -2.29 0.41
N ASP A 46 -15.95 -2.26 -0.88
CA ASP A 46 -16.84 -1.74 -1.93
C ASP A 46 -17.52 -2.86 -2.72
N VAL A 47 -17.85 -3.94 -1.99
CA VAL A 47 -18.44 -5.17 -2.53
C VAL A 47 -17.46 -5.89 -3.47
N GLY A 48 -16.18 -5.96 -3.08
CA GLY A 48 -15.14 -6.68 -3.80
C GLY A 48 -14.73 -6.05 -5.12
N LYS A 49 -14.95 -4.74 -5.31
CA LYS A 49 -14.68 -4.07 -6.59
C LYS A 49 -13.28 -3.47 -6.66
N SER A 50 -12.74 -3.04 -5.52
CA SER A 50 -11.45 -2.34 -5.46
C SER A 50 -10.54 -2.90 -4.36
N CYS A 51 -9.28 -3.13 -4.71
CA CYS A 51 -8.16 -3.24 -3.78
C CYS A 51 -7.30 -2.00 -4.00
N LEU A 52 -7.32 -1.07 -3.05
CA LEU A 52 -6.66 0.23 -3.23
C LEU A 52 -6.55 1.00 -1.91
N PHE A 53 -5.38 1.58 -1.66
CA PHE A 53 -5.19 2.68 -0.73
C PHE A 53 -5.14 4.02 -1.47
N LYS A 54 -6.12 4.89 -1.20
CA LYS A 54 -6.15 6.25 -1.75
C LYS A 54 -5.29 7.18 -0.90
N ARG A 55 -4.08 7.44 -1.39
CA ARG A 55 -3.11 8.36 -0.77
C ARG A 55 -3.50 9.83 -1.00
N SER A 56 -3.56 10.62 0.07
CA SER A 56 -3.56 12.09 0.02
C SER A 56 -2.15 12.61 -0.26
N ARG A 57 -2.05 13.64 -1.10
CA ARG A 57 -0.77 14.29 -1.44
C ARG A 57 -0.01 14.80 -0.21
N THR A 58 -0.70 15.17 0.85
CA THR A 58 -0.09 15.72 2.08
C THR A 58 0.08 14.67 3.17
N GLY A 59 -0.44 13.45 2.98
CA GLY A 59 -0.60 12.45 4.04
C GLY A 59 -1.59 12.84 5.12
N ARG A 60 -2.27 13.99 5.00
CA ARG A 60 -3.26 14.50 5.93
C ARG A 60 -4.66 14.44 5.34
N GLY A 61 -5.65 14.51 6.23
CA GLY A 61 -7.07 14.35 5.94
C GLY A 61 -7.48 12.90 5.74
N ASN A 62 -8.78 12.70 5.48
CA ASN A 62 -9.38 11.38 5.34
C ASN A 62 -8.70 10.56 4.24
N GLN A 63 -8.01 9.49 4.64
CA GLN A 63 -7.53 8.44 3.74
C GLN A 63 -8.62 7.37 3.58
N THR A 64 -8.59 6.60 2.50
CA THR A 64 -9.48 5.46 2.35
C THR A 64 -8.73 4.23 1.84
N MET A 65 -8.92 3.12 2.55
CA MET A 65 -8.46 1.80 2.14
C MET A 65 -9.65 0.95 1.73
N TYR A 66 -9.59 0.45 0.51
CA TYR A 66 -10.54 -0.50 -0.03
C TYR A 66 -9.97 -1.90 0.10
N VAL A 67 -10.66 -2.77 0.84
CA VAL A 67 -10.25 -4.16 1.10
C VAL A 67 -10.95 -5.17 0.18
N GLY A 68 -11.45 -4.72 -0.96
CA GLY A 68 -12.17 -5.53 -1.94
C GLY A 68 -11.31 -6.58 -2.65
N CYS A 69 -9.99 -6.65 -2.37
CA CYS A 69 -9.19 -7.84 -2.68
C CYS A 69 -9.70 -9.10 -1.96
N ARG A 70 -10.28 -8.96 -0.76
CA ARG A 70 -10.85 -10.06 0.03
C ARG A 70 -9.86 -11.16 0.46
N PHE A 71 -8.56 -10.93 0.34
CA PHE A 71 -7.53 -11.83 0.85
C PHE A 71 -6.40 -11.07 1.55
N PHE A 72 -5.67 -11.78 2.41
CA PHE A 72 -4.64 -11.23 3.28
C PHE A 72 -3.55 -10.45 2.53
N GLY A 73 -2.97 -11.03 1.47
CA GLY A 73 -1.86 -10.43 0.74
C GLY A 73 -2.21 -9.09 0.10
N GLY A 74 -3.42 -8.95 -0.46
CA GLY A 74 -3.88 -7.70 -1.05
C GLY A 74 -4.01 -6.59 0.00
N VAL A 75 -4.63 -6.88 1.14
CA VAL A 75 -4.74 -5.87 2.22
C VAL A 75 -3.36 -5.53 2.80
N ALA A 76 -2.47 -6.51 2.92
CA ALA A 76 -1.10 -6.28 3.37
C ALA A 76 -0.29 -5.42 2.38
N HIS A 77 -0.52 -5.56 1.07
CA HIS A 77 0.04 -4.68 0.04
C HIS A 77 -0.47 -3.24 0.18
N GLU A 78 -1.79 -3.05 0.32
CA GLU A 78 -2.37 -1.70 0.49
C GLU A 78 -1.90 -1.03 1.79
N LEU A 79 -1.67 -1.82 2.85
CA LEU A 79 -1.03 -1.33 4.07
C LEU A 79 0.39 -0.84 3.82
N GLY A 80 1.15 -1.52 2.94
CA GLY A 80 2.44 -1.03 2.45
C GLY A 80 2.33 0.36 1.83
N HIS A 81 1.33 0.60 0.99
CA HIS A 81 1.07 1.92 0.44
C HIS A 81 0.69 2.96 1.50
N ALA A 82 -0.07 2.57 2.53
CA ALA A 82 -0.45 3.43 3.65
C ALA A 82 0.76 3.86 4.49
N ILE A 83 1.79 3.01 4.58
CA ILE A 83 3.05 3.31 5.27
C ILE A 83 4.13 3.89 4.33
N TRP A 84 3.72 4.45 3.20
CA TRP A 84 4.58 5.14 2.22
C TRP A 84 5.53 4.27 1.41
N LEU A 85 5.24 2.98 1.26
CA LEU A 85 5.95 2.15 0.29
C LEU A 85 5.31 2.31 -1.09
N ASP A 86 6.16 2.54 -2.09
CA ASP A 86 5.79 2.48 -3.50
C ASP A 86 6.06 1.09 -4.05
N HIS A 87 5.53 0.83 -5.24
CA HIS A 87 5.76 -0.43 -5.93
C HIS A 87 7.24 -0.68 -6.21
N THR A 88 7.71 -1.90 -5.94
CA THR A 88 9.13 -2.27 -6.10
C THR A 88 9.58 -2.19 -7.57
N HIS A 89 8.71 -2.47 -8.54
CA HIS A 89 9.02 -2.31 -9.98
C HIS A 89 9.08 -0.86 -10.46
N LYS A 90 8.77 0.11 -9.59
CA LYS A 90 8.90 1.55 -9.86
C LYS A 90 10.17 2.17 -9.28
N ARG A 91 11.03 1.42 -8.58
CA ARG A 91 12.32 1.94 -8.10
C ARG A 91 13.13 2.58 -9.23
N HIS A 92 13.90 3.62 -8.91
CA HIS A 92 14.71 4.35 -9.90
C HIS A 92 15.77 3.45 -10.58
N ASP A 93 16.27 2.45 -9.85
CA ASP A 93 17.27 1.45 -10.26
C ASP A 93 16.68 0.17 -10.87
N ARG A 94 15.34 0.06 -11.02
CA ARG A 94 14.69 -1.21 -11.41
C ARG A 94 15.15 -1.80 -12.75
N ASP A 95 15.67 -0.97 -13.67
CA ASP A 95 16.13 -1.43 -14.99
C ASP A 95 17.41 -2.28 -14.92
N ASP A 96 18.12 -2.28 -13.78
CA ASP A 96 19.25 -3.20 -13.54
C ASP A 96 18.78 -4.63 -13.20
N TYR A 97 17.50 -4.79 -12.87
CA TYR A 97 16.91 -6.03 -12.34
C TYR A 97 15.77 -6.58 -13.19
N LEU A 98 15.08 -5.72 -13.95
CA LEU A 98 13.89 -6.03 -14.73
C LEU A 98 13.91 -5.32 -16.07
N LYS A 99 13.26 -5.93 -17.05
CA LYS A 99 12.91 -5.29 -18.32
C LYS A 99 11.40 -5.17 -18.44
N VAL A 100 10.91 -3.96 -18.61
CA VAL A 100 9.48 -3.72 -18.92
C VAL A 100 9.24 -3.85 -20.42
N ASP A 101 8.33 -4.74 -20.79
CA ASP A 101 7.82 -4.81 -22.16
C ASP A 101 6.76 -3.73 -22.39
N TRP A 102 7.21 -2.58 -22.91
CA TRP A 102 6.38 -1.39 -23.10
C TRP A 102 5.24 -1.57 -24.09
N GLU A 103 5.35 -2.51 -25.04
CA GLU A 103 4.24 -2.79 -25.96
C GLU A 103 3.11 -3.50 -25.24
N ASN A 104 3.43 -4.44 -24.35
CA ASN A 104 2.43 -5.15 -23.54
C ASN A 104 1.77 -4.27 -22.47
N VAL A 105 2.51 -3.32 -21.88
CA VAL A 105 1.97 -2.43 -20.83
C VAL A 105 1.52 -1.07 -21.36
N LYS A 106 1.35 -0.89 -22.67
CA LYS A 106 1.04 0.42 -23.29
C LYS A 106 -0.15 1.13 -22.66
N ARG A 107 -1.21 0.40 -22.29
CA ARG A 107 -2.42 0.95 -21.63
C ARG A 107 -2.21 1.29 -20.15
N TYR A 108 -1.17 0.75 -19.52
CA TYR A 108 -0.86 0.89 -18.10
C TYR A 108 0.45 1.63 -17.88
N ARG A 109 0.98 2.32 -18.90
CA ARG A 109 2.33 2.89 -18.90
C ARG A 109 2.66 3.66 -17.62
N GLU A 110 1.78 4.54 -17.17
CA GLU A 110 1.95 5.35 -15.95
C GLU A 110 2.15 4.51 -14.67
N GLN A 111 1.63 3.27 -14.62
CA GLN A 111 1.80 2.36 -13.49
C GLN A 111 3.19 1.70 -13.46
N TYR A 112 3.90 1.70 -14.60
CA TYR A 112 5.22 1.09 -14.77
C TYR A 112 6.34 2.13 -14.93
N GLU A 113 6.01 3.42 -14.98
CA GLU A 113 7.01 4.49 -14.98
C GLU A 113 7.83 4.47 -13.69
N LYS A 114 9.14 4.64 -13.83
CA LYS A 114 10.04 4.71 -12.68
C LYS A 114 9.80 5.99 -11.90
N LEU A 115 9.94 5.89 -10.59
CA LEU A 115 10.11 7.04 -9.73
C LEU A 115 11.54 7.56 -9.89
N THR A 116 11.73 8.86 -9.68
CA THR A 116 13.07 9.46 -9.61
C THR A 116 13.71 9.20 -8.26
N GLU A 117 15.02 9.38 -8.15
CA GLU A 117 15.76 9.31 -6.86
C GLU A 117 15.22 10.32 -5.82
N LEU A 118 14.60 11.42 -6.26
CA LEU A 118 13.94 12.39 -5.38
C LEU A 118 12.55 11.92 -4.89
N GLN A 119 11.91 11.01 -5.62
CA GLN A 119 10.58 10.50 -5.31
C GLN A 119 10.63 9.20 -4.52
N ASN A 120 11.72 8.44 -4.63
CA ASN A 120 11.86 7.13 -4.03
C ASN A 120 13.30 6.91 -3.55
N GLU A 121 13.43 6.60 -2.27
CA GLU A 121 14.69 6.21 -1.65
C GLU A 121 14.68 4.68 -1.44
N ASN A 122 15.75 4.02 -1.85
CA ASN A 122 15.88 2.56 -1.73
C ASN A 122 16.42 2.11 -0.36
N TYR A 123 16.80 3.05 0.51
CA TYR A 123 17.31 2.80 1.87
C TYR A 123 18.47 1.80 1.93
N ASP A 124 19.32 1.78 0.90
CA ASP A 124 20.40 0.80 0.72
C ASP A 124 19.95 -0.67 0.74
N VAL A 125 18.65 -0.93 0.50
CA VAL A 125 18.08 -2.28 0.42
C VAL A 125 18.19 -2.82 -1.02
N PRO A 126 18.72 -4.05 -1.22
CA PRO A 126 18.75 -4.69 -2.52
C PRO A 126 17.36 -4.81 -3.17
N TYR A 127 17.33 -5.00 -4.48
CA TYR A 127 16.08 -5.26 -5.18
C TYR A 127 15.48 -6.60 -4.74
N ASP A 128 14.23 -6.59 -4.29
CA ASP A 128 13.53 -7.78 -3.79
C ASP A 128 12.37 -8.17 -4.71
N TYR A 129 12.58 -9.24 -5.49
CA TYR A 129 11.55 -9.83 -6.35
C TYR A 129 10.40 -10.47 -5.56
N GLY A 130 10.63 -10.85 -4.29
CA GLY A 130 9.62 -11.43 -3.40
C GLY A 130 8.86 -10.39 -2.58
N SER A 131 9.16 -9.10 -2.77
CA SER A 131 8.53 -8.00 -2.07
C SER A 131 7.01 -8.04 -2.26
N ILE A 132 6.27 -7.87 -1.18
CA ILE A 132 4.80 -7.75 -1.24
C ILE A 132 4.37 -6.54 -2.08
N MET A 133 5.26 -5.57 -2.30
CA MET A 133 5.02 -4.38 -3.13
C MET A 133 5.43 -4.56 -4.59
N HIS A 134 5.88 -5.75 -5.00
CA HIS A 134 6.22 -6.04 -6.38
C HIS A 134 4.98 -6.54 -7.16
N TYR A 135 4.83 -6.09 -8.42
CA TYR A 135 3.82 -6.62 -9.36
C TYR A 135 4.30 -7.86 -10.11
#